data_AF-A0A1B8APT6-F1
#
_entry.id   AF-A0A1B8APT6-F1
#
_cell.length_a   1.000
_cell.length_b   1.000
_cell.length_c   1.000
_cell.angle_alpha   90.00
_cell.angle_beta   90.00
_cell.angle_gamma   90.00
#
_symmetry.space_group_name_H-M   'P 1'
#
loop_
_entity.id
_entity.type
_entity.pdbx_description
1 polymer ?
#
loop_
_entity_poly.entity_id
_entity_poly.type
_entity_poly.pdbx_seq_one_letter_code
_entity_poly.pdbx_strand_id
1 'polypeptide(L)'
;MSEIPTEAPSLTHAPSITSGTSTASRSTSSRGDNISSFEPLSLTSRLDHELSSEPSRMRTSSLSQHVSDHDQDYWQKNLQKCEKLHFLSHAFGGHAIYQPQQERMRPHMERFLRLEQLQSKTSGRLSPTLSPMISARDLLPSRSSCHILVDAYINTFENVLRILHIPTFLREYEHFWCQPLAFRALEVDDPFLCKLSIILALGTTVVSDFSFNSSSLRNQTSSWISYGKKWLARHMGSAHRSDINMAQILCLLALVRHVHDDEAEHSEGFHMHPGNFDLARIGMQMGFHRDPLLRSPDMPVLEVETRRRLWATMVELSLQHSLDEGLPSSLSPESFDCKSPSEITDEELESGLVSVDPNHKLETLTASTILVLLSRTQHLRLQCLHLANSPRASKSYNDSNYLASELYSAHRDNTNILRGMDKKPSGFQLQLLQAYTLEFIRALHQPFVEQSTSQSPFHYSRKVVMETAMRVLAWPPSLGLIAGPEDRDLQVHETDPCASLRIHGQGYLGRVQRQAAVSLSINIVSDLEDGVFGASCGASWKKTHSVIHETLLIVEHRVKVSSGAHGRKELLFLAAAEAYIKGLLGDLQQRDIEDAIYQAIESAVGLCYEAVDQR
;
A
#
# COMPACT_ATOMS: atom_id res chain seq x y z
N MET A 1 -34.56 28.38 -63.55
CA MET A 1 -33.49 27.38 -63.31
C MET A 1 -33.83 26.70 -61.99
N SER A 2 -34.30 25.45 -62.11
CA SER A 2 -34.47 24.37 -61.10
C SER A 2 -34.86 24.78 -59.67
N GLU A 3 -36.13 24.73 -59.26
CA GLU A 3 -37.05 23.59 -58.99
C GLU A 3 -37.03 23.11 -57.53
N ILE A 4 -38.19 22.62 -57.07
CA ILE A 4 -38.76 22.71 -55.73
C ILE A 4 -38.73 21.31 -55.01
N PRO A 5 -39.58 20.93 -54.01
CA PRO A 5 -39.19 20.43 -52.68
C PRO A 5 -39.67 18.96 -52.45
N THR A 6 -40.37 18.67 -51.34
CA THR A 6 -41.19 17.45 -50.99
C THR A 6 -40.40 16.20 -50.54
N GLU A 7 -40.84 15.28 -49.67
CA GLU A 7 -41.93 15.05 -48.70
C GLU A 7 -41.60 13.68 -48.02
N ALA A 8 -42.16 13.36 -46.85
CA ALA A 8 -42.37 11.95 -46.41
C ALA A 8 -43.67 11.43 -47.07
N PRO A 9 -44.01 10.10 -47.22
CA PRO A 9 -44.19 9.14 -46.12
C PRO A 9 -44.11 7.60 -46.45
N SER A 10 -44.34 6.81 -45.39
CA SER A 10 -44.80 5.39 -45.23
C SER A 10 -45.17 4.48 -46.40
N LEU A 11 -44.89 3.17 -46.23
CA LEU A 11 -45.69 2.06 -46.78
C LEU A 11 -46.03 1.00 -45.71
N THR A 12 -47.31 0.67 -45.67
CA THR A 12 -48.05 -0.29 -44.83
C THR A 12 -48.47 -1.54 -45.61
N HIS A 13 -48.77 -2.61 -44.84
CA HIS A 13 -49.79 -3.66 -45.03
C HIS A 13 -49.37 -5.13 -45.30
N ALA A 14 -49.96 -5.99 -44.44
CA ALA A 14 -49.94 -7.45 -44.33
C ALA A 14 -50.86 -8.15 -45.38
N PRO A 15 -51.09 -9.50 -45.35
CA PRO A 15 -52.07 -10.09 -44.41
C PRO A 15 -51.84 -11.56 -43.93
N SER A 16 -52.73 -11.91 -42.99
CA SER A 16 -53.08 -13.10 -42.19
C SER A 16 -53.44 -14.44 -42.86
N ILE A 17 -53.53 -15.52 -42.05
CA ILE A 17 -54.64 -16.55 -41.91
C ILE A 17 -54.19 -17.66 -40.89
N THR A 18 -54.69 -17.69 -39.64
CA THR A 18 -55.66 -18.64 -39.00
C THR A 18 -55.50 -20.12 -39.34
N SER A 19 -55.43 -21.12 -38.44
CA SER A 19 -56.39 -21.60 -37.41
C SER A 19 -55.72 -22.78 -36.65
N GLY A 20 -56.11 -23.30 -35.47
CA GLY A 20 -57.20 -23.05 -34.53
C GLY A 20 -57.07 -23.96 -33.28
N THR A 21 -57.68 -23.50 -32.17
CA THR A 21 -58.47 -24.23 -31.14
C THR A 21 -57.89 -25.50 -30.47
N SER A 22 -57.56 -25.46 -29.17
CA SER A 22 -58.39 -25.67 -27.94
C SER A 22 -58.21 -27.10 -27.40
N THR A 23 -58.02 -27.40 -26.11
CA THR A 23 -58.83 -27.12 -24.90
C THR A 23 -57.98 -27.34 -23.63
N ALA A 24 -57.96 -26.42 -22.65
CA ALA A 24 -58.67 -26.49 -21.34
C ALA A 24 -58.51 -27.83 -20.57
N SER A 25 -58.02 -27.87 -19.33
CA SER A 25 -58.75 -27.32 -18.17
C SER A 25 -57.92 -27.32 -16.87
N ARG A 26 -58.18 -26.30 -16.04
CA ARG A 26 -57.79 -26.12 -14.63
C ARG A 26 -58.71 -26.92 -13.69
N SER A 27 -58.21 -27.32 -12.52
CA SER A 27 -58.71 -26.98 -11.17
C SER A 27 -57.98 -27.80 -10.07
N THR A 28 -57.14 -27.20 -9.21
CA THR A 28 -57.33 -26.56 -7.88
C THR A 28 -57.29 -27.45 -6.62
N SER A 29 -56.50 -26.97 -5.65
CA SER A 29 -56.57 -27.17 -4.17
C SER A 29 -55.99 -28.49 -3.63
N SER A 30 -55.38 -28.63 -2.44
CA SER A 30 -55.40 -27.82 -1.21
C SER A 30 -54.24 -28.22 -0.26
N ARG A 31 -54.06 -27.41 0.80
CA ARG A 31 -53.23 -27.52 2.02
C ARG A 31 -53.15 -28.90 2.71
N GLY A 32 -52.07 -29.13 3.46
CA GLY A 32 -51.99 -30.09 4.56
C GLY A 32 -50.65 -30.07 5.31
N ASP A 33 -50.72 -29.94 6.64
CA ASP A 33 -49.66 -29.66 7.61
C ASP A 33 -48.83 -30.88 8.10
N ASN A 34 -47.86 -30.58 8.99
CA ASN A 34 -47.30 -31.38 10.11
C ASN A 34 -46.04 -32.24 9.84
N ILE A 35 -44.88 -31.90 10.42
CA ILE A 35 -44.37 -32.13 11.80
C ILE A 35 -43.97 -33.59 12.08
N SER A 36 -42.69 -33.76 12.42
CA SER A 36 -42.04 -34.71 13.38
C SER A 36 -40.72 -35.23 12.79
N SER A 37 -39.55 -34.76 13.23
CA SER A 37 -38.77 -35.26 14.38
C SER A 37 -38.61 -36.78 14.40
N PHE A 38 -37.39 -37.30 14.23
CA PHE A 38 -36.73 -38.19 15.19
C PHE A 38 -35.30 -38.54 14.73
N GLU A 39 -34.41 -38.53 15.70
CA GLU A 39 -32.96 -38.73 15.64
C GLU A 39 -32.62 -40.24 15.78
N PRO A 40 -31.35 -40.68 15.96
CA PRO A 40 -30.67 -41.62 15.07
C PRO A 40 -30.47 -43.03 15.69
N LEU A 41 -30.20 -44.05 14.88
CA LEU A 41 -29.67 -45.33 15.39
C LEU A 41 -28.59 -45.91 14.46
N SER A 42 -27.38 -45.94 15.01
CA SER A 42 -26.26 -46.81 14.66
C SER A 42 -26.62 -48.29 14.82
N LEU A 43 -26.10 -49.18 13.97
CA LEU A 43 -25.75 -50.56 14.34
C LEU A 43 -24.78 -51.19 13.31
N THR A 44 -23.54 -51.27 13.78
CA THR A 44 -22.43 -52.21 13.56
C THR A 44 -22.60 -53.51 12.73
N SER A 45 -21.54 -53.73 11.92
CA SER A 45 -20.72 -54.96 11.77
C SER A 45 -21.17 -56.15 10.90
N ARG A 46 -20.32 -56.49 9.91
CA ARG A 46 -19.58 -57.77 9.73
C ARG A 46 -18.78 -57.72 8.39
N LEU A 47 -17.44 -57.64 8.44
CA LEU A 47 -16.45 -58.73 8.20
C LEU A 47 -16.62 -59.41 6.82
N ASP A 48 -15.64 -59.66 5.97
CA ASP A 48 -14.23 -59.31 5.77
C ASP A 48 -13.92 -59.88 4.37
N HIS A 49 -13.11 -59.22 3.54
CA HIS A 49 -12.23 -59.92 2.62
C HIS A 49 -11.04 -59.04 2.23
N GLU A 50 -9.87 -59.63 2.41
CA GLU A 50 -8.51 -59.10 2.30
C GLU A 50 -8.17 -58.57 0.91
N LEU A 51 -7.38 -57.48 0.87
CA LEU A 51 -6.31 -57.19 -0.09
C LEU A 51 -5.51 -56.00 0.44
N SER A 52 -4.45 -56.30 1.20
CA SER A 52 -3.51 -55.30 1.73
C SER A 52 -2.60 -54.77 0.62
N SER A 53 -2.83 -53.52 0.22
CA SER A 53 -1.84 -52.66 -0.47
C SER A 53 -1.58 -51.45 0.43
N GLU A 54 -0.31 -51.04 0.51
CA GLU A 54 0.21 -50.00 1.41
C GLU A 54 -0.58 -48.68 1.31
N PRO A 55 -0.94 -48.03 2.43
CA PRO A 55 -1.55 -46.71 2.36
C PRO A 55 -0.47 -45.65 2.21
N SER A 56 -0.41 -45.05 1.02
CA SER A 56 0.23 -43.77 0.76
C SER A 56 -0.27 -42.73 1.77
N ARG A 57 0.64 -42.29 2.68
CA ARG A 57 0.45 -41.13 3.55
C ARG A 57 0.19 -39.88 2.71
N MET A 58 -1.08 -39.53 2.52
CA MET A 58 -1.45 -38.15 2.20
C MET A 58 -1.03 -37.28 3.38
N ARG A 59 0.02 -36.49 3.20
CA ARG A 59 0.34 -35.38 4.12
C ARG A 59 -0.79 -34.37 3.99
N THR A 60 -1.65 -34.29 5.00
CA THR A 60 -2.48 -33.12 5.23
C THR A 60 -1.55 -31.96 5.57
N SER A 61 -1.21 -31.14 4.57
CA SER A 61 -0.48 -29.89 4.80
C SER A 61 -1.39 -28.94 5.58
N SER A 62 -0.91 -28.53 6.75
CA SER A 62 -1.53 -27.57 7.64
C SER A 62 -1.72 -26.22 6.95
N LEU A 63 -2.98 -25.86 6.70
CA LEU A 63 -3.42 -24.58 6.11
C LEU A 63 -3.26 -23.35 7.04
N SER A 64 -2.44 -23.42 8.09
CA SER A 64 -2.39 -22.41 9.16
C SER A 64 -1.07 -21.65 9.29
N GLN A 65 -0.19 -21.68 8.29
CA GLN A 65 1.14 -21.01 8.34
C GLN A 65 1.34 -19.89 7.30
N HIS A 66 0.36 -19.59 6.45
CA HIS A 66 0.59 -18.80 5.23
C HIS A 66 0.58 -17.26 5.35
N VAL A 67 0.32 -16.66 6.51
CA VAL A 67 0.12 -15.20 6.59
C VAL A 67 1.42 -14.43 6.90
N SER A 68 2.35 -15.01 7.67
CA SER A 68 3.67 -14.37 7.94
C SER A 68 4.74 -14.70 6.90
N ASP A 69 4.52 -15.72 6.07
CA ASP A 69 5.46 -16.10 5.02
C ASP A 69 5.45 -15.09 3.87
N HIS A 70 4.44 -14.25 3.67
CA HIS A 70 4.28 -13.55 2.39
C HIS A 70 5.41 -12.54 2.05
N ASP A 71 5.93 -11.78 3.02
CA ASP A 71 7.05 -10.85 2.81
C ASP A 71 8.42 -11.53 2.80
N GLN A 72 8.63 -12.47 3.73
CA GLN A 72 9.86 -13.26 3.80
C GLN A 72 9.98 -14.17 2.56
N ASP A 73 8.86 -14.74 2.11
CA ASP A 73 8.72 -15.45 0.85
C ASP A 73 8.90 -14.54 -0.35
N TYR A 74 8.31 -13.33 -0.38
CA TYR A 74 8.47 -12.45 -1.55
C TYR A 74 9.93 -12.04 -1.73
N TRP A 75 10.59 -11.63 -0.64
CA TRP A 75 12.01 -11.33 -0.63
C TRP A 75 12.83 -12.55 -1.05
N GLN A 76 12.66 -13.69 -0.40
CA GLN A 76 13.42 -14.90 -0.72
C GLN A 76 13.18 -15.37 -2.16
N LYS A 77 11.93 -15.43 -2.62
CA LYS A 77 11.56 -15.86 -3.99
C LYS A 77 12.15 -14.94 -5.05
N ASN A 78 12.14 -13.62 -4.85
CA ASN A 78 12.71 -12.70 -5.84
C ASN A 78 14.24 -12.71 -5.80
N LEU A 79 14.86 -12.74 -4.63
CA LEU A 79 16.32 -12.84 -4.50
C LEU A 79 16.87 -14.10 -5.17
N GLN A 80 16.11 -15.20 -5.19
CA GLN A 80 16.52 -16.43 -5.88
C GLN A 80 16.63 -16.29 -7.40
N LYS A 81 16.04 -15.24 -8.00
CA LYS A 81 16.04 -15.05 -9.46
C LYS A 81 17.37 -14.52 -10.02
N CYS A 82 18.25 -13.98 -9.17
CA CYS A 82 19.58 -13.58 -9.57
C CYS A 82 20.59 -14.62 -9.07
N GLU A 83 21.03 -15.53 -9.96
CA GLU A 83 21.95 -16.62 -9.59
C GLU A 83 23.20 -16.13 -8.86
N LYS A 84 23.76 -15.00 -9.31
CA LYS A 84 24.96 -14.41 -8.72
C LYS A 84 24.76 -13.82 -7.32
N LEU A 85 23.53 -13.48 -6.95
CA LEU A 85 23.17 -12.96 -5.61
C LEU A 85 22.42 -13.99 -4.76
N HIS A 86 22.22 -15.22 -5.26
CA HIS A 86 21.47 -16.28 -4.59
C HIS A 86 22.01 -16.62 -3.19
N PHE A 87 23.33 -16.48 -2.99
CA PHE A 87 23.98 -16.71 -1.71
C PHE A 87 23.44 -15.79 -0.60
N LEU A 88 23.01 -14.55 -0.92
CA LEU A 88 22.37 -13.65 0.03
C LEU A 88 21.00 -14.18 0.46
N SER A 89 20.19 -14.66 -0.50
CA SER A 89 18.88 -15.28 -0.20
C SER A 89 19.03 -16.46 0.75
N HIS A 90 19.98 -17.34 0.45
CA HIS A 90 20.33 -18.48 1.29
C HIS A 90 20.83 -18.09 2.67
N ALA A 91 21.69 -17.08 2.77
CA ALA A 91 22.19 -16.56 4.04
C ALA A 91 21.03 -16.01 4.88
N PHE A 92 20.13 -15.21 4.29
CA PHE A 92 18.96 -14.68 4.98
C PHE A 92 17.97 -15.77 5.42
N GLY A 93 17.90 -16.89 4.71
CA GLY A 93 17.10 -18.07 5.05
C GLY A 93 17.77 -19.04 6.04
N GLY A 94 18.96 -18.73 6.56
CA GLY A 94 19.68 -19.57 7.52
C GLY A 94 20.33 -20.83 6.94
N HIS A 95 20.35 -20.97 5.61
CA HIS A 95 20.88 -22.13 4.90
C HIS A 95 21.90 -21.67 3.85
N ALA A 96 22.99 -21.05 4.32
CA ALA A 96 23.99 -20.45 3.43
C ALA A 96 24.80 -21.53 2.68
N ILE A 97 24.51 -21.73 1.40
CA ILE A 97 25.31 -22.55 0.48
C ILE A 97 26.21 -21.61 -0.30
N TYR A 98 27.52 -21.65 -0.03
CA TYR A 98 28.52 -20.86 -0.74
C TYR A 98 29.20 -21.69 -1.82
N GLN A 99 29.32 -21.14 -3.02
CA GLN A 99 30.21 -21.68 -4.03
C GLN A 99 31.68 -21.40 -3.65
N PRO A 100 32.67 -22.16 -4.16
CA PRO A 100 34.09 -21.96 -3.81
C PRO A 100 34.59 -20.52 -4.02
N GLN A 101 34.03 -19.82 -5.01
CA GLN A 101 34.33 -18.41 -5.33
C GLN A 101 33.76 -17.43 -4.28
N GLN A 102 32.66 -17.81 -3.62
CA GLN A 102 31.95 -17.00 -2.62
C GLN A 102 32.42 -17.27 -1.19
N GLU A 103 33.34 -18.22 -0.99
CA GLU A 103 33.83 -18.65 0.31
C GLU A 103 34.44 -17.49 1.13
N ARG A 104 35.06 -16.54 0.42
CA ARG A 104 35.66 -15.34 1.02
C ARG A 104 34.64 -14.47 1.76
N MET A 105 33.36 -14.54 1.37
CA MET A 105 32.25 -13.74 1.92
C MET A 105 31.68 -14.32 3.22
N ARG A 106 31.88 -15.62 3.47
CA ARG A 106 31.36 -16.35 4.63
C ARG A 106 31.59 -15.64 5.97
N PRO A 107 32.80 -15.17 6.34
CA PRO A 107 33.01 -14.55 7.65
C PRO A 107 32.16 -13.29 7.86
N HIS A 108 31.97 -12.48 6.82
CA HIS A 108 31.15 -11.26 6.89
C HIS A 108 29.66 -11.58 7.01
N MET A 109 29.19 -12.62 6.31
CA MET A 109 27.82 -13.10 6.43
C MET A 109 27.54 -13.76 7.78
N GLU A 110 28.46 -14.55 8.31
CA GLU A 110 28.35 -15.08 9.68
C GLU A 110 28.30 -13.96 10.72
N ARG A 111 29.13 -12.93 10.54
CA ARG A 111 29.10 -11.72 11.36
C ARG A 111 27.73 -11.04 11.26
N PHE A 112 27.20 -10.82 10.07
CA PHE A 112 25.86 -10.26 9.86
C PHE A 112 24.75 -11.09 10.53
N LEU A 113 24.75 -12.42 10.37
CA LEU A 113 23.74 -13.29 10.96
C LEU A 113 23.79 -13.29 12.50
N ARG A 114 24.98 -13.15 13.10
CA ARG A 114 25.10 -12.94 14.55
C ARG A 114 24.44 -11.64 14.99
N LEU A 115 24.62 -10.56 14.22
CA LEU A 115 23.96 -9.28 14.49
C LEU A 115 22.42 -9.41 14.45
N GLU A 116 21.88 -10.08 13.43
CA GLU A 116 20.44 -10.38 13.32
C GLU A 116 19.91 -11.14 14.55
N GLN A 117 20.64 -12.16 15.00
CA GLN A 117 20.28 -12.94 16.19
C GLN A 117 20.33 -12.12 17.49
N LEU A 118 21.23 -11.14 17.58
CA LEU A 118 21.30 -10.24 18.75
C LEU A 118 20.13 -9.25 18.76
N GLN A 119 19.77 -8.71 17.61
CA GLN A 119 18.64 -7.78 17.48
C GLN A 119 17.31 -8.46 17.74
N SER A 120 17.07 -9.66 17.19
CA SER A 120 15.81 -10.40 17.41
C SER A 120 15.57 -10.72 18.90
N LYS A 121 16.62 -11.07 19.64
CA LYS A 121 16.57 -11.30 21.10
C LYS A 121 16.27 -10.03 21.90
N THR A 122 16.67 -8.87 21.38
CA THR A 122 16.48 -7.57 22.05
C THR A 122 15.07 -7.04 21.81
N SER A 123 14.55 -7.16 20.57
CA SER A 123 13.18 -6.76 20.22
C SER A 123 12.13 -7.56 20.98
N GLY A 124 12.34 -8.87 21.19
CA GLY A 124 11.41 -9.72 21.96
C GLY A 124 11.35 -9.44 23.47
N ARG A 125 12.26 -8.62 24.03
CA ARG A 125 12.27 -8.25 25.45
C ARG A 125 11.61 -6.90 25.75
N LEU A 126 11.33 -6.10 24.73
CA LEU A 126 10.89 -4.70 24.86
C LEU A 126 9.41 -4.49 24.57
N SER A 127 8.59 -5.54 24.52
CA SER A 127 7.12 -5.38 24.53
C SER A 127 6.72 -4.75 25.87
N PRO A 128 6.33 -3.45 25.89
CA PRO A 128 5.96 -2.83 27.13
C PRO A 128 4.60 -3.43 27.51
N THR A 129 4.59 -4.27 28.55
CA THR A 129 3.37 -4.65 29.25
C THR A 129 2.89 -3.38 29.95
N LEU A 130 2.19 -2.53 29.20
CA LEU A 130 1.63 -1.31 29.76
C LEU A 130 0.52 -1.70 30.74
N SER A 131 0.78 -1.39 32.00
CA SER A 131 -0.15 -1.37 33.13
C SER A 131 -1.46 -0.63 32.78
N PRO A 132 -2.57 -0.88 33.51
CA PRO A 132 -3.85 -0.28 33.17
C PRO A 132 -3.81 1.25 33.27
N MET A 133 -4.39 1.89 32.24
CA MET A 133 -4.72 3.31 32.12
C MET A 133 -3.57 4.30 32.39
N ILE A 134 -2.65 4.44 31.43
CA ILE A 134 -2.04 5.77 31.21
C ILE A 134 -3.10 6.61 30.50
N SER A 135 -3.42 7.79 31.04
CA SER A 135 -4.32 8.73 30.38
C SER A 135 -3.72 9.10 29.03
N ALA A 136 -4.51 9.11 27.94
CA ALA A 136 -4.05 9.50 26.60
C ALA A 136 -3.28 10.83 26.61
N ARG A 137 -3.65 11.70 27.55
CA ARG A 137 -3.02 12.98 27.82
C ARG A 137 -1.59 12.89 28.33
N ASP A 138 -1.28 11.95 29.22
CA ASP A 138 0.08 11.79 29.78
C ASP A 138 1.05 11.29 28.70
N LEU A 139 0.51 10.81 27.58
CA LEU A 139 1.27 10.43 26.40
C LEU A 139 1.54 11.61 25.46
N LEU A 140 0.82 12.74 25.58
CA LEU A 140 0.99 13.86 24.65
C LEU A 140 2.29 14.64 24.93
N PRO A 141 3.06 15.00 23.89
CA PRO A 141 4.26 15.81 24.04
C PRO A 141 3.88 17.29 24.27
N SER A 142 4.89 18.16 24.27
CA SER A 142 4.67 19.61 24.38
C SER A 142 3.71 20.12 23.28
N ARG A 143 2.95 21.19 23.55
CA ARG A 143 2.05 21.79 22.55
C ARG A 143 2.77 22.15 21.24
N SER A 144 3.99 22.67 21.33
CA SER A 144 4.83 22.97 20.16
C SER A 144 5.17 21.73 19.36
N SER A 145 5.52 20.63 20.02
CA SER A 145 5.76 19.34 19.36
C SER A 145 4.50 18.80 18.69
N CYS A 146 3.36 18.88 19.37
CA CYS A 146 2.07 18.49 18.78
C CYS A 146 1.75 19.30 17.53
N HIS A 147 2.00 20.61 17.56
CA HIS A 147 1.74 21.49 16.42
C HIS A 147 2.57 21.10 15.20
N ILE A 148 3.87 20.87 15.38
CA ILE A 148 4.77 20.41 14.30
C ILE A 148 4.27 19.10 13.68
N LEU A 149 3.90 18.12 14.50
CA LEU A 149 3.46 16.80 14.03
C LEU A 149 2.07 16.85 13.36
N VAL A 150 1.16 17.67 13.89
CA VAL A 150 -0.15 17.92 13.27
C VAL A 150 0.03 18.59 11.91
N ASP A 151 0.83 19.65 11.84
CA ASP A 151 1.10 20.35 10.57
C ASP A 151 1.76 19.43 9.55
N ALA A 152 2.66 18.56 9.99
CA ALA A 152 3.27 17.57 9.12
C ALA A 152 2.25 16.59 8.53
N TYR A 153 1.31 16.08 9.34
CA TYR A 153 0.20 15.24 8.84
C TYR A 153 -0.70 16.00 7.85
N ILE A 154 -1.09 17.24 8.18
CA ILE A 154 -1.97 18.06 7.36
C ILE A 154 -1.33 18.33 5.99
N ASN A 155 -0.05 18.71 5.98
CA ASN A 155 0.66 19.06 4.75
C ASN A 155 1.02 17.85 3.87
N THR A 156 0.85 16.62 4.38
CA THR A 156 1.23 15.39 3.68
C THR A 156 0.02 14.49 3.42
N PHE A 157 -0.31 13.60 4.35
CA PHE A 157 -1.34 12.58 4.18
C PHE A 157 -2.73 13.15 3.98
N GLU A 158 -3.08 14.19 4.74
CA GLU A 158 -4.41 14.78 4.67
C GLU A 158 -4.67 15.41 3.30
N ASN A 159 -3.69 16.13 2.74
CA ASN A 159 -3.71 16.70 1.39
C ASN A 159 -3.75 15.65 0.26
N VAL A 160 -3.77 14.36 0.59
CA VAL A 160 -3.97 13.25 -0.34
C VAL A 160 -5.27 12.50 -0.05
N LEU A 161 -5.54 12.17 1.21
CA LEU A 161 -6.60 11.23 1.61
C LEU A 161 -7.83 11.88 2.23
N ARG A 162 -7.81 13.18 2.53
CA ARG A 162 -8.97 13.94 3.02
C ARG A 162 -9.82 13.24 4.08
N ILE A 163 -9.17 12.68 5.12
CA ILE A 163 -9.85 11.96 6.19
C ILE A 163 -10.64 12.93 7.07
N LEU A 164 -10.11 14.14 7.29
CA LEU A 164 -10.65 15.11 8.22
C LEU A 164 -11.19 16.35 7.49
N HIS A 165 -12.20 16.98 8.09
CA HIS A 165 -12.48 18.39 7.79
C HIS A 165 -11.54 19.25 8.65
N ILE A 166 -10.54 19.86 8.00
CA ILE A 166 -9.41 20.48 8.71
C ILE A 166 -9.84 21.65 9.59
N PRO A 167 -10.70 22.58 9.14
CA PRO A 167 -11.15 23.67 10.00
C PRO A 167 -11.85 23.18 11.28
N THR A 168 -12.68 22.14 11.18
CA THR A 168 -13.33 21.54 12.35
C THR A 168 -12.31 20.94 13.31
N PHE A 169 -11.36 20.15 12.79
CA PHE A 169 -10.32 19.53 13.61
C PHE A 169 -9.43 20.56 14.32
N LEU A 170 -9.02 21.64 13.63
CA LEU A 170 -8.20 22.69 14.23
C LEU A 170 -8.96 23.49 15.31
N ARG A 171 -10.28 23.68 15.15
CA ARG A 171 -11.12 24.27 16.21
C ARG A 171 -11.18 23.38 17.45
N GLU A 172 -11.36 22.06 17.27
CA GLU A 172 -11.29 21.08 18.37
C GLU A 172 -9.91 21.09 19.05
N TYR A 173 -8.84 21.16 18.24
CA TYR A 173 -7.45 21.22 18.71
C TYR A 173 -7.16 22.47 19.55
N GLU A 174 -7.54 23.65 19.08
CA GLU A 174 -7.36 24.89 19.83
C GLU A 174 -8.20 24.91 21.11
N HIS A 175 -9.44 24.41 21.04
CA HIS A 175 -10.30 24.29 22.20
C HIS A 175 -9.68 23.39 23.28
N PHE A 176 -9.14 22.24 22.88
CA PHE A 176 -8.44 21.30 23.78
C PHE A 176 -7.31 21.99 24.55
N TRP A 177 -6.49 22.80 23.88
CA TRP A 177 -5.38 23.50 24.56
C TRP A 177 -5.83 24.65 25.47
N CYS A 178 -6.98 25.28 25.18
CA CYS A 178 -7.54 26.37 25.97
C CYS A 178 -8.25 25.91 27.26
N GLN A 179 -8.69 24.66 27.34
CA GLN A 179 -9.37 24.13 28.52
C GLN A 179 -8.46 24.07 29.77
N PRO A 180 -8.97 24.32 30.99
CA PRO A 180 -8.20 24.12 32.22
C PRO A 180 -7.68 22.68 32.36
N LEU A 181 -6.48 22.52 32.94
CA LEU A 181 -5.83 21.21 33.12
C LEU A 181 -6.69 20.20 33.90
N ALA A 182 -7.60 20.65 34.77
CA ALA A 182 -8.50 19.78 35.53
C ALA A 182 -9.62 19.17 34.67
N PHE A 183 -10.11 19.90 33.66
CA PHE A 183 -11.19 19.44 32.77
C PHE A 183 -10.65 18.44 31.72
N ARG A 184 -9.42 18.66 31.24
CA ARG A 184 -8.70 17.77 30.33
C ARG A 184 -8.37 16.37 30.90
N ALA A 185 -8.52 16.14 32.20
CA ALA A 185 -8.13 14.89 32.86
C ALA A 185 -9.27 13.84 32.92
N LEU A 186 -10.52 14.22 32.61
CA LEU A 186 -11.70 13.35 32.78
C LEU A 186 -12.06 12.51 31.54
N GLU A 187 -11.53 12.84 30.36
CA GLU A 187 -12.00 12.28 29.10
C GLU A 187 -11.12 11.11 28.61
N VAL A 188 -11.32 9.93 29.20
CA VAL A 188 -10.61 8.68 28.81
C VAL A 188 -11.16 8.08 27.48
N ASP A 189 -12.20 8.70 26.90
CA ASP A 189 -12.93 8.17 25.74
C ASP A 189 -13.24 9.17 24.62
N ASP A 190 -12.54 10.29 24.59
CA ASP A 190 -12.78 11.31 23.57
C ASP A 190 -12.27 10.86 22.16
N PRO A 191 -13.16 10.81 21.13
CA PRO A 191 -12.75 10.54 19.75
C PRO A 191 -11.78 11.59 19.20
N PHE A 192 -11.82 12.85 19.65
CA PHE A 192 -10.86 13.86 19.23
C PHE A 192 -9.44 13.50 19.72
N LEU A 193 -9.27 13.18 21.01
CA LEU A 193 -7.98 12.69 21.53
C LEU A 193 -7.47 11.43 20.82
N CYS A 194 -8.38 10.52 20.43
CA CYS A 194 -8.04 9.35 19.63
C CYS A 194 -7.48 9.75 18.25
N LYS A 195 -8.22 10.60 17.51
CA LYS A 195 -7.76 11.15 16.22
C LYS A 195 -6.41 11.85 16.37
N LEU A 196 -6.27 12.73 17.35
CA LEU A 196 -5.03 13.48 17.60
C LEU A 196 -3.85 12.53 17.87
N SER A 197 -4.01 11.55 18.74
CA SER A 197 -2.94 10.58 19.06
C SER A 197 -2.44 9.87 17.79
N ILE A 198 -3.35 9.41 16.94
CA ILE A 198 -2.99 8.72 15.70
C ILE A 198 -2.32 9.69 14.70
N ILE A 199 -2.82 10.92 14.59
CA ILE A 199 -2.24 11.99 13.75
C ILE A 199 -0.80 12.28 14.18
N LEU A 200 -0.52 12.36 15.48
CA LEU A 200 0.84 12.56 15.99
C LEU A 200 1.76 11.41 15.56
N ALA A 201 1.30 10.16 15.70
CA ALA A 201 2.05 8.98 15.26
C ALA A 201 2.36 9.01 13.76
N LEU A 202 1.40 9.43 12.92
CA LEU A 202 1.61 9.61 11.48
C LEU A 202 2.61 10.73 11.19
N GLY A 203 2.49 11.87 11.89
CA GLY A 203 3.39 13.01 11.77
C GLY A 203 4.86 12.63 12.00
N THR A 204 5.15 11.72 12.94
CA THR A 204 6.53 11.27 13.20
C THR A 204 7.19 10.56 12.02
N THR A 205 6.43 10.09 11.04
CA THR A 205 6.98 9.39 9.87
C THR A 205 7.42 10.34 8.76
N VAL A 206 6.97 11.60 8.80
CA VAL A 206 7.18 12.60 7.75
C VAL A 206 7.98 13.82 8.23
N VAL A 207 8.35 13.87 9.51
CA VAL A 207 9.20 14.90 10.11
C VAL A 207 10.62 14.35 10.28
N SER A 208 11.63 15.17 9.95
CA SER A 208 13.06 14.81 10.07
C SER A 208 13.75 15.41 11.30
N ASP A 209 13.05 16.23 12.11
CA ASP A 209 13.66 17.05 13.16
C ASP A 209 14.30 16.21 14.29
N PHE A 210 15.61 16.40 14.49
CA PHE A 210 16.44 15.80 15.53
C PHE A 210 16.18 16.31 16.95
N SER A 211 15.31 17.33 17.11
CA SER A 211 14.92 17.85 18.42
C SER A 211 14.18 16.81 19.28
N PHE A 212 13.70 15.73 18.68
CA PHE A 212 13.11 14.59 19.36
C PHE A 212 14.15 13.51 19.64
N ASN A 213 14.33 13.14 20.92
CA ASN A 213 15.08 11.92 21.25
C ASN A 213 14.39 10.71 20.59
N SER A 214 15.04 10.14 19.56
CA SER A 214 14.45 9.16 18.63
C SER A 214 13.93 7.91 19.34
N SER A 215 14.58 7.48 20.42
CA SER A 215 14.14 6.33 21.24
C SER A 215 12.86 6.64 22.04
N SER A 216 12.77 7.83 22.64
CA SER A 216 11.59 8.29 23.37
C SER A 216 10.40 8.50 22.44
N LEU A 217 10.64 9.07 21.26
CA LEU A 217 9.58 9.32 20.28
C LEU A 217 8.99 8.01 19.74
N ARG A 218 9.81 6.99 19.45
CA ARG A 218 9.31 5.66 19.02
C ARG A 218 8.38 5.04 20.07
N ASN A 219 8.76 5.06 21.35
CA ASN A 219 7.94 4.53 22.44
C ASN A 219 6.62 5.31 22.60
N GLN A 220 6.65 6.64 22.42
CA GLN A 220 5.46 7.48 22.43
C GLN A 220 4.55 7.17 21.24
N THR A 221 5.10 7.06 20.03
CA THR A 221 4.37 6.68 18.81
C THR A 221 3.64 5.35 18.98
N SER A 222 4.31 4.30 19.47
CA SER A 222 3.66 3.01 19.76
C SER A 222 2.55 3.13 20.80
N SER A 223 2.71 3.99 21.81
CA SER A 223 1.70 4.24 22.83
C SER A 223 0.47 4.95 22.26
N TRP A 224 0.65 5.95 21.39
CA TRP A 224 -0.45 6.64 20.70
C TRP A 224 -1.23 5.71 19.77
N ILE A 225 -0.52 4.86 19.01
CA ILE A 225 -1.14 3.85 18.15
C ILE A 225 -1.93 2.84 19.00
N SER A 226 -1.33 2.34 20.09
CA SER A 226 -2.00 1.42 21.03
C SER A 226 -3.26 2.04 21.64
N TYR A 227 -3.22 3.33 21.98
CA TYR A 227 -4.39 4.05 22.46
C TYR A 227 -5.53 4.04 21.42
N GLY A 228 -5.22 4.36 20.16
CA GLY A 228 -6.20 4.31 19.07
C GLY A 228 -6.80 2.91 18.87
N LYS A 229 -5.97 1.87 18.86
CA LYS A 229 -6.41 0.46 18.78
C LYS A 229 -7.37 0.10 19.92
N LYS A 230 -7.04 0.48 21.16
CA LYS A 230 -7.86 0.22 22.35
C LYS A 230 -9.16 1.01 22.36
N TRP A 231 -9.14 2.26 21.90
CA TRP A 231 -10.35 3.06 21.73
C TRP A 231 -11.30 2.38 20.75
N LEU A 232 -10.79 1.95 19.59
CA LEU A 232 -11.59 1.26 18.58
C LEU A 232 -12.18 -0.05 19.10
N ALA A 233 -11.39 -0.88 19.77
CA ALA A 233 -11.85 -2.17 20.32
C ALA A 233 -13.03 -2.01 21.30
N ARG A 234 -13.07 -0.90 22.06
CA ARG A 234 -14.15 -0.60 23.01
C ARG A 234 -15.43 -0.09 22.35
N HIS A 235 -15.32 0.59 21.21
CA HIS A 235 -16.45 1.23 20.53
C HIS A 235 -17.01 0.43 19.36
N MET A 236 -16.29 -0.56 18.83
CA MET A 236 -16.71 -1.32 17.65
C MET A 236 -18.06 -2.05 17.83
N GLY A 237 -18.33 -2.55 19.04
CA GLY A 237 -19.60 -3.23 19.36
C GLY A 237 -20.81 -2.29 19.48
N SER A 238 -20.58 -0.98 19.60
CA SER A 238 -21.63 0.06 19.72
C SER A 238 -21.66 1.01 18.52
N ALA A 239 -20.92 0.69 17.45
CA ALA A 239 -20.82 1.54 16.27
C ALA A 239 -22.20 1.76 15.64
N HIS A 240 -22.62 3.02 15.58
CA HIS A 240 -23.87 3.40 14.93
C HIS A 240 -23.69 3.39 13.40
N ARG A 241 -24.79 3.14 12.67
CA ARG A 241 -24.81 3.39 11.24
C ARG A 241 -24.43 4.85 10.99
N SER A 242 -23.40 5.07 10.19
CA SER A 242 -22.92 6.39 9.75
C SER A 242 -22.17 7.25 10.78
N ASP A 243 -21.48 6.65 11.75
CA ASP A 243 -20.58 7.39 12.64
C ASP A 243 -19.32 7.89 11.88
N ILE A 244 -19.21 9.21 11.72
CA ILE A 244 -18.09 9.88 11.04
C ILE A 244 -16.79 9.75 11.84
N ASN A 245 -16.83 9.90 13.17
CA ASN A 245 -15.62 9.83 13.99
C ASN A 245 -15.02 8.41 13.95
N MET A 246 -15.88 7.39 14.04
CA MET A 246 -15.47 6.00 13.88
C MET A 246 -14.81 5.76 12.53
N ALA A 247 -15.41 6.23 11.43
CA ALA A 247 -14.85 6.10 10.09
C ALA A 247 -13.50 6.81 9.95
N GLN A 248 -13.37 8.02 10.51
CA GLN A 248 -12.10 8.76 10.54
C GLN A 248 -11.00 8.00 11.28
N ILE A 249 -11.30 7.47 12.48
CA ILE A 249 -10.35 6.73 13.29
C ILE A 249 -9.93 5.42 12.60
N LEU A 250 -10.88 4.71 11.96
CA LEU A 250 -10.59 3.54 11.14
C LEU A 250 -9.65 3.85 9.97
N CYS A 251 -9.91 4.93 9.22
CA CYS A 251 -9.04 5.37 8.13
C CYS A 251 -7.64 5.76 8.64
N LEU A 252 -7.55 6.49 9.75
CA LEU A 252 -6.28 6.89 10.36
C LEU A 252 -5.46 5.67 10.83
N LEU A 253 -6.10 4.68 11.47
CA LEU A 253 -5.43 3.43 11.88
C LEU A 253 -4.99 2.56 10.69
N ALA A 254 -5.79 2.50 9.63
CA ALA A 254 -5.37 1.83 8.41
C ALA A 254 -4.19 2.55 7.74
N LEU A 255 -4.19 3.89 7.75
CA LEU A 255 -3.05 4.67 7.28
C LEU A 255 -1.80 4.46 8.15
N VAL A 256 -1.93 4.26 9.47
CA VAL A 256 -0.79 3.89 10.32
C VAL A 256 -0.11 2.61 9.83
N ARG A 257 -0.88 1.57 9.45
CA ARG A 257 -0.31 0.34 8.85
C ARG A 257 0.47 0.64 7.56
N HIS A 258 0.12 1.68 6.82
CA HIS A 258 0.84 2.02 5.60
C HIS A 258 2.26 2.55 5.86
N VAL A 259 2.51 3.07 7.06
CA VAL A 259 3.74 3.80 7.36
C VAL A 259 4.51 3.23 8.56
N HIS A 260 3.85 2.53 9.48
CA HIS A 260 4.46 1.86 10.63
C HIS A 260 4.40 0.35 10.46
N ASP A 261 5.40 -0.35 11.00
CA ASP A 261 5.45 -1.80 11.06
C ASP A 261 5.07 -2.27 12.47
N ASP A 262 4.21 -3.28 12.58
CA ASP A 262 3.71 -3.83 13.84
C ASP A 262 4.50 -5.11 14.22
N GLU A 263 5.83 -5.11 14.04
CA GLU A 263 6.70 -6.29 14.27
C GLU A 263 6.51 -6.90 15.69
N ALA A 264 6.16 -6.10 16.69
CA ALA A 264 6.03 -6.54 18.09
C ALA A 264 4.82 -7.46 18.39
N GLU A 265 3.77 -7.49 17.54
CA GLU A 265 2.57 -8.31 17.77
C GLU A 265 2.62 -9.67 17.02
N HIS A 266 3.65 -9.90 16.18
CA HIS A 266 3.80 -11.15 15.41
C HIS A 266 4.16 -12.39 16.25
N SER A 267 4.49 -12.20 17.54
CA SER A 267 4.86 -13.29 18.45
C SER A 267 3.66 -13.97 19.13
N GLU A 268 2.45 -13.39 19.06
CA GLU A 268 1.26 -13.93 19.72
C GLU A 268 0.10 -14.10 18.73
N GLY A 269 0.08 -15.18 17.96
CA GLY A 269 -1.13 -15.67 17.27
C GLY A 269 -1.74 -14.78 16.17
N PHE A 270 -2.77 -15.33 15.48
CA PHE A 270 -3.58 -14.63 14.49
C PHE A 270 -4.51 -13.62 15.21
N HIS A 271 -3.96 -12.49 15.66
CA HIS A 271 -4.77 -11.39 16.15
C HIS A 271 -5.19 -10.51 14.97
N MET A 272 -6.50 -10.38 14.77
CA MET A 272 -7.12 -9.50 13.77
C MET A 272 -6.75 -8.04 14.10
N HIS A 273 -5.65 -7.58 13.53
CA HIS A 273 -5.21 -6.19 13.67
C HIS A 273 -6.26 -5.27 13.03
N PRO A 274 -6.74 -4.21 13.71
CA PRO A 274 -7.75 -3.33 13.14
C PRO A 274 -7.36 -2.62 11.84
N GLY A 275 -6.07 -2.41 11.61
CA GLY A 275 -5.56 -1.92 10.33
C GLY A 275 -5.63 -2.93 9.17
N ASN A 276 -5.93 -4.20 9.45
CA ASN A 276 -6.15 -5.25 8.44
C ASN A 276 -7.65 -5.42 8.11
N PHE A 277 -8.50 -4.52 8.61
CA PHE A 277 -9.90 -4.57 8.24
C PHE A 277 -10.11 -4.12 6.80
N ASP A 278 -11.01 -4.82 6.12
CA ASP A 278 -11.52 -4.37 4.84
C ASP A 278 -12.44 -3.16 5.06
N LEU A 279 -11.83 -1.97 4.99
CA LEU A 279 -12.51 -0.68 5.20
C LEU A 279 -13.68 -0.47 4.25
N ALA A 280 -13.59 -0.93 3.01
CA ALA A 280 -14.70 -0.91 2.07
C ALA A 280 -15.92 -1.67 2.61
N ARG A 281 -15.74 -2.89 3.12
CA ARG A 281 -16.84 -3.67 3.75
C ARG A 281 -17.37 -3.00 5.00
N ILE A 282 -16.51 -2.48 5.87
CA ILE A 282 -16.94 -1.74 7.07
C ILE A 282 -17.71 -0.48 6.68
N GLY A 283 -17.21 0.27 5.70
CA GLY A 283 -17.88 1.45 5.13
C GLY A 283 -19.25 1.09 4.55
N MET A 284 -19.40 -0.09 3.94
CA MET A 284 -20.70 -0.60 3.52
C MET A 284 -21.65 -0.85 4.70
N GLN A 285 -21.18 -1.50 5.77
CA GLN A 285 -21.95 -1.73 7.00
C GLN A 285 -22.38 -0.42 7.68
N MET A 286 -21.51 0.59 7.66
CA MET A 286 -21.78 1.93 8.18
C MET A 286 -22.62 2.80 7.22
N GLY A 287 -22.81 2.37 5.97
CA GLY A 287 -23.66 3.02 4.98
C GLY A 287 -22.99 4.11 4.13
N PHE A 288 -21.66 4.22 4.13
CA PHE A 288 -20.90 5.20 3.34
C PHE A 288 -20.88 4.92 1.84
N HIS A 289 -21.12 3.67 1.43
CA HIS A 289 -21.24 3.26 0.02
C HIS A 289 -22.45 3.88 -0.73
N ARG A 290 -23.36 4.54 0.00
CA ARG A 290 -24.55 5.16 -0.58
C ARG A 290 -24.40 6.67 -0.69
N ASP A 291 -24.80 7.26 -1.82
CA ASP A 291 -24.77 8.71 -1.98
C ASP A 291 -25.65 9.39 -0.91
N PRO A 292 -25.10 10.31 -0.10
CA PRO A 292 -25.85 10.87 1.03
C PRO A 292 -27.14 11.60 0.62
N LEU A 293 -27.11 12.27 -0.54
CA LEU A 293 -28.26 13.03 -1.06
C LEU A 293 -29.42 12.14 -1.52
N LEU A 294 -29.15 10.89 -1.91
CA LEU A 294 -30.21 9.93 -2.26
C LEU A 294 -30.99 9.45 -1.02
N ARG A 295 -30.36 9.50 0.15
CA ARG A 295 -30.97 9.10 1.42
C ARG A 295 -31.62 10.27 2.16
N SER A 296 -30.98 11.43 2.09
CA SER A 296 -31.38 12.62 2.83
C SER A 296 -31.06 13.84 1.97
N PRO A 297 -32.02 14.30 1.14
CA PRO A 297 -31.84 15.46 0.26
C PRO A 297 -31.46 16.74 1.02
N ASP A 298 -31.90 16.87 2.27
CA ASP A 298 -31.65 18.03 3.13
C ASP A 298 -30.35 17.92 3.96
N MET A 299 -29.50 16.94 3.69
CA MET A 299 -28.25 16.77 4.44
C MET A 299 -27.32 17.98 4.22
N PRO A 300 -26.69 18.53 5.28
CA PRO A 300 -25.77 19.65 5.15
C PRO A 300 -24.63 19.34 4.17
N VAL A 301 -24.26 20.31 3.33
CA VAL A 301 -23.19 20.16 2.32
C VAL A 301 -21.91 19.61 2.92
N LEU A 302 -21.48 20.16 4.08
CA LEU A 302 -20.29 19.70 4.79
C LEU A 302 -20.36 18.20 5.13
N GLU A 303 -21.52 17.72 5.58
CA GLU A 303 -21.69 16.31 5.93
C GLU A 303 -21.70 15.43 4.68
N VAL A 304 -22.39 15.85 3.61
CA VAL A 304 -22.41 15.15 2.32
C VAL A 304 -21.00 14.98 1.78
N GLU A 305 -20.23 16.06 1.73
CA GLU A 305 -18.87 16.07 1.20
C GLU A 305 -17.92 15.25 2.11
N THR A 306 -18.04 15.37 3.43
CA THR A 306 -17.25 14.56 4.38
C THR A 306 -17.51 13.06 4.19
N ARG A 307 -18.77 12.65 3.98
CA ARG A 307 -19.12 11.24 3.74
C ARG A 307 -18.56 10.72 2.40
N ARG A 308 -18.62 11.53 1.33
CA ARG A 308 -18.04 11.16 0.02
C ARG A 308 -16.52 11.02 0.09
N ARG A 309 -15.84 11.97 0.74
CA ARG A 309 -14.39 11.91 1.01
C ARG A 309 -14.03 10.65 1.77
N LEU A 310 -14.69 10.39 2.89
CA LEU A 310 -14.46 9.19 3.69
C LEU A 310 -14.70 7.90 2.91
N TRP A 311 -15.78 7.81 2.13
CA TRP A 311 -16.02 6.63 1.29
C TRP A 311 -14.89 6.40 0.28
N ALA A 312 -14.50 7.44 -0.47
CA ALA A 312 -13.40 7.34 -1.44
C ALA A 312 -12.09 6.88 -0.76
N THR A 313 -11.81 7.39 0.44
CA THR A 313 -10.62 7.02 1.21
C THR A 313 -10.68 5.61 1.78
N MET A 314 -11.84 5.15 2.25
CA MET A 314 -12.03 3.76 2.69
C MET A 314 -11.82 2.78 1.53
N VAL A 315 -12.34 3.09 0.34
CA VAL A 315 -12.10 2.30 -0.88
C VAL A 315 -10.62 2.33 -1.25
N GLU A 316 -9.98 3.50 -1.17
CA GLU A 316 -8.56 3.66 -1.48
C GLU A 316 -7.68 2.80 -0.57
N LEU A 317 -7.88 2.87 0.75
CA LEU A 317 -7.10 2.10 1.71
C LEU A 317 -7.39 0.59 1.61
N SER A 318 -8.63 0.18 1.33
CA SER A 318 -8.94 -1.23 1.03
C SER A 318 -8.23 -1.74 -0.23
N LEU A 319 -8.16 -0.93 -1.29
CA LEU A 319 -7.44 -1.28 -2.52
C LEU A 319 -5.97 -1.54 -2.25
N GLN A 320 -5.30 -0.65 -1.51
CA GLN A 320 -3.90 -0.81 -1.14
C GLN A 320 -3.69 -2.06 -0.26
N HIS A 321 -4.58 -2.28 0.71
CA HIS A 321 -4.53 -3.48 1.55
C HIS A 321 -4.68 -4.78 0.75
N SER A 322 -5.67 -4.85 -0.15
CA SER A 322 -5.84 -6.03 -1.01
C SER A 322 -4.66 -6.27 -1.94
N LEU A 323 -4.02 -5.21 -2.43
CA LEU A 323 -2.82 -5.34 -3.24
C LEU A 323 -1.64 -5.91 -2.45
N ASP A 324 -1.40 -5.37 -1.25
CA ASP A 324 -0.33 -5.77 -0.34
C ASP A 324 -0.44 -7.24 0.07
N GLU A 325 -1.64 -7.67 0.46
CA GLU A 325 -1.91 -9.05 0.91
C GLU A 325 -2.16 -10.04 -0.24
N GLY A 326 -2.08 -9.60 -1.51
CA GLY A 326 -2.37 -10.46 -2.67
C GLY A 326 -3.82 -10.96 -2.71
N LEU A 327 -4.77 -10.20 -2.17
CA LEU A 327 -6.18 -10.55 -2.11
C LEU A 327 -6.93 -10.11 -3.39
N PRO A 328 -7.97 -10.85 -3.81
CA PRO A 328 -8.85 -10.39 -4.87
C PRO A 328 -9.62 -9.14 -4.44
N SER A 329 -10.17 -8.42 -5.43
CA SER A 329 -11.04 -7.26 -5.17
C SER A 329 -12.14 -7.58 -4.16
N SER A 330 -12.25 -6.77 -3.10
CA SER A 330 -13.30 -6.93 -2.10
C SER A 330 -14.66 -6.33 -2.50
N LEU A 331 -14.67 -5.50 -3.55
CA LEU A 331 -15.86 -4.82 -4.06
C LEU A 331 -16.13 -5.20 -5.51
N SER A 332 -17.42 -5.34 -5.84
CA SER A 332 -17.90 -5.25 -7.22
C SER A 332 -18.15 -3.78 -7.54
N PRO A 333 -17.82 -3.29 -8.75
CA PRO A 333 -18.12 -1.92 -9.16
C PRO A 333 -19.58 -1.48 -8.96
N GLU A 334 -20.52 -2.41 -9.03
CA GLU A 334 -21.96 -2.17 -8.92
C GLU A 334 -22.44 -2.14 -7.45
N SER A 335 -21.53 -2.29 -6.49
CA SER A 335 -21.87 -2.42 -5.06
C SER A 335 -22.07 -1.08 -4.35
N PHE A 336 -21.81 0.06 -5.00
CA PHE A 336 -21.89 1.38 -4.41
C PHE A 336 -22.37 2.43 -5.43
N ASP A 337 -23.12 3.43 -4.96
CA ASP A 337 -23.61 4.56 -5.77
C ASP A 337 -23.12 5.92 -5.26
N CYS A 338 -22.33 5.91 -4.17
CA CYS A 338 -21.72 7.12 -3.62
C CYS A 338 -20.85 7.80 -4.67
N LYS A 339 -21.16 9.08 -4.94
CA LYS A 339 -20.46 9.88 -5.95
C LYS A 339 -19.04 10.20 -5.48
N SER A 340 -18.14 10.41 -6.45
CA SER A 340 -16.78 10.88 -6.17
C SER A 340 -16.79 12.16 -5.33
N PRO A 341 -15.74 12.38 -4.51
CA PRO A 341 -15.55 13.64 -3.79
C PRO A 341 -15.56 14.83 -4.74
N SER A 342 -16.01 15.97 -4.24
CA SER A 342 -16.09 17.20 -5.02
C SER A 342 -14.80 18.01 -4.84
N GLU A 343 -14.54 18.95 -5.74
CA GLU A 343 -13.37 19.86 -5.63
C GLU A 343 -13.62 21.05 -4.70
N ILE A 344 -14.72 21.03 -3.95
CA ILE A 344 -15.13 22.09 -3.02
C ILE A 344 -14.04 22.27 -1.95
N THR A 345 -13.63 23.52 -1.74
CA THR A 345 -12.64 23.91 -0.72
C THR A 345 -13.25 23.87 0.68
N ASP A 346 -12.42 23.76 1.72
CA ASP A 346 -12.95 23.73 3.09
C ASP A 346 -13.55 25.10 3.47
N GLU A 347 -13.05 26.20 2.90
CA GLU A 347 -13.59 27.55 3.06
C GLU A 347 -15.01 27.68 2.47
N GLU A 348 -15.24 27.12 1.29
CA GLU A 348 -16.57 27.06 0.67
C GLU A 348 -17.54 26.22 1.52
N LEU A 349 -17.07 25.09 2.06
CA LEU A 349 -17.87 24.24 2.96
C LEU A 349 -18.26 24.98 4.25
N GLU A 350 -17.38 25.80 4.82
CA GLU A 350 -17.68 26.60 6.02
C GLU A 350 -18.65 27.74 5.72
N SER A 351 -18.53 28.39 4.55
CA SER A 351 -19.43 29.47 4.16
C SER A 351 -20.84 29.00 3.81
N GLY A 352 -21.00 27.73 3.44
CA GLY A 352 -22.25 27.16 2.90
C GLY A 352 -22.63 27.69 1.50
N LEU A 353 -21.85 28.62 0.95
CA LEU A 353 -22.04 29.22 -0.37
C LEU A 353 -21.28 28.41 -1.41
N VAL A 354 -21.81 27.22 -1.73
CA VAL A 354 -21.21 26.39 -2.79
C VAL A 354 -21.53 27.01 -4.14
N SER A 355 -20.57 27.68 -4.78
CA SER A 355 -20.64 27.94 -6.21
C SER A 355 -20.35 26.63 -6.94
N VAL A 356 -21.38 25.77 -7.08
CA VAL A 356 -21.29 24.64 -8.00
C VAL A 356 -21.33 25.21 -9.41
N ASP A 357 -20.19 25.63 -9.94
CA ASP A 357 -20.05 25.75 -11.38
C ASP A 357 -19.84 24.31 -11.91
N PRO A 358 -20.82 23.71 -12.61
CA PRO A 358 -20.65 22.39 -13.21
C PRO A 358 -19.52 22.35 -14.26
N ASN A 359 -19.00 23.51 -14.69
CA ASN A 359 -17.84 23.66 -15.56
C ASN A 359 -16.56 24.08 -14.83
N HIS A 360 -16.51 24.02 -13.49
CA HIS A 360 -15.27 24.30 -12.76
C HIS A 360 -14.20 23.31 -13.22
N LYS A 361 -13.33 23.78 -14.12
CA LYS A 361 -12.20 23.02 -14.61
C LYS A 361 -11.20 22.85 -13.47
N LEU A 362 -10.40 21.79 -13.53
CA LEU A 362 -9.22 21.58 -12.69
C LEU A 362 -8.11 22.60 -13.01
N GLU A 363 -8.43 23.89 -12.96
CA GLU A 363 -7.49 24.99 -13.20
C GLU A 363 -6.68 25.28 -11.93
N THR A 364 -7.30 25.14 -10.76
CA THR A 364 -6.66 25.37 -9.46
C THR A 364 -6.53 24.08 -8.65
N LEU A 365 -5.32 23.83 -8.13
CA LEU A 365 -5.07 22.76 -7.17
C LEU A 365 -5.80 23.06 -5.85
N THR A 366 -6.69 22.17 -5.43
CA THR A 366 -7.38 22.20 -4.14
C THR A 366 -6.87 21.07 -3.24
N ALA A 367 -7.17 21.13 -1.94
CA ALA A 367 -6.79 20.07 -1.00
C ALA A 367 -7.34 18.69 -1.43
N SER A 368 -8.52 18.65 -2.06
CA SER A 368 -9.19 17.40 -2.47
C SER A 368 -8.74 16.86 -3.83
N THR A 369 -7.95 17.61 -4.61
CA THR A 369 -7.58 17.23 -5.98
C THR A 369 -6.99 15.84 -6.08
N ILE A 370 -6.06 15.46 -5.20
CA ILE A 370 -5.39 14.15 -5.29
C ILE A 370 -6.36 13.01 -5.00
N LEU A 371 -7.24 13.14 -4.00
CA LEU A 371 -8.25 12.13 -3.71
C LEU A 371 -9.23 11.97 -4.88
N VAL A 372 -9.63 13.07 -5.52
CA VAL A 372 -10.46 13.04 -6.73
C VAL A 372 -9.77 12.25 -7.84
N LEU A 373 -8.50 12.53 -8.12
CA LEU A 373 -7.72 11.83 -9.15
C LEU A 373 -7.53 10.34 -8.83
N LEU A 374 -7.30 9.98 -7.57
CA LEU A 374 -7.27 8.59 -7.12
C LEU A 374 -8.63 7.91 -7.34
N SER A 375 -9.74 8.57 -6.98
CA SER A 375 -11.09 8.01 -7.15
C SER A 375 -11.42 7.66 -8.60
N ARG A 376 -10.91 8.43 -9.58
CA ARG A 376 -11.11 8.17 -11.02
C ARG A 376 -10.53 6.84 -11.49
N THR A 377 -9.48 6.35 -10.85
CA THR A 377 -8.81 5.10 -11.23
C THR A 377 -9.16 3.91 -10.33
N GLN A 378 -9.99 4.10 -9.29
CA GLN A 378 -10.35 3.01 -8.36
C GLN A 378 -11.00 1.82 -9.06
N HIS A 379 -11.91 2.07 -10.02
CA HIS A 379 -12.58 1.00 -10.77
C HIS A 379 -11.59 0.12 -11.55
N LEU A 380 -10.66 0.75 -12.28
CA LEU A 380 -9.61 0.02 -13.02
C LEU A 380 -8.73 -0.79 -12.06
N ARG A 381 -8.40 -0.23 -10.90
CA ARG A 381 -7.57 -0.90 -9.89
C ARG A 381 -8.29 -2.08 -9.22
N LEU A 382 -9.61 -2.00 -9.01
CA LEU A 382 -10.43 -3.15 -8.59
C LEU A 382 -10.39 -4.28 -9.63
N GLN A 383 -10.50 -3.95 -10.92
CA GLN A 383 -10.38 -4.94 -12.00
C GLN A 383 -8.98 -5.56 -12.07
N CYS A 384 -7.93 -4.75 -11.87
CA CYS A 384 -6.55 -5.24 -11.80
C CYS A 384 -6.38 -6.28 -10.68
N LEU A 385 -6.89 -6.01 -9.46
CA LEU A 385 -6.85 -6.97 -8.35
C LEU A 385 -7.64 -8.24 -8.66
N HIS A 386 -8.82 -8.11 -9.26
CA HIS A 386 -9.61 -9.26 -9.66
C HIS A 386 -8.82 -10.16 -10.61
N LEU A 387 -8.22 -9.60 -11.66
CA LEU A 387 -7.44 -10.37 -12.63
C LEU A 387 -6.16 -10.95 -12.01
N ALA A 388 -5.43 -10.16 -11.23
CA ALA A 388 -4.14 -10.56 -10.64
C ALA A 388 -4.29 -11.65 -9.57
N ASN A 389 -5.33 -11.57 -8.74
CA ASN A 389 -5.39 -12.34 -7.49
C ASN A 389 -6.56 -13.33 -7.40
N SER A 390 -7.54 -13.31 -8.31
CA SER A 390 -8.64 -14.28 -8.25
C SER A 390 -8.17 -15.69 -8.66
N PRO A 391 -8.40 -16.73 -7.84
CA PRO A 391 -7.89 -18.09 -8.12
C PRO A 391 -8.41 -18.71 -9.41
N ARG A 392 -9.58 -18.28 -9.88
CA ARG A 392 -10.24 -18.79 -11.10
C ARG A 392 -10.16 -17.84 -12.28
N ALA A 393 -9.54 -16.67 -12.14
CA ALA A 393 -9.36 -15.76 -13.26
C ALA A 393 -8.34 -16.34 -14.25
N SER A 394 -8.70 -16.34 -15.53
CA SER A 394 -7.74 -16.64 -16.59
C SER A 394 -6.78 -15.45 -16.72
N LYS A 395 -5.54 -15.60 -16.24
CA LYS A 395 -4.51 -14.55 -16.29
C LYS A 395 -3.90 -14.46 -17.69
N SER A 396 -4.71 -14.05 -18.67
CA SER A 396 -4.26 -13.83 -20.04
C SER A 396 -3.26 -12.68 -20.10
N TYR A 397 -2.19 -12.86 -20.88
CA TYR A 397 -1.24 -11.80 -21.16
C TYR A 397 -1.91 -10.57 -21.81
N ASN A 398 -2.84 -10.82 -22.74
CA ASN A 398 -3.53 -9.75 -23.46
C ASN A 398 -4.43 -8.94 -22.53
N ASP A 399 -5.16 -9.59 -21.62
CA ASP A 399 -6.06 -8.92 -20.67
C ASP A 399 -5.26 -8.11 -19.65
N SER A 400 -4.13 -8.66 -19.19
CA SER A 400 -3.22 -7.98 -18.28
C SER A 400 -2.60 -6.75 -18.93
N ASN A 401 -2.16 -6.86 -20.19
CA ASN A 401 -1.62 -5.76 -20.96
C ASN A 401 -2.67 -4.68 -21.25
N TYR A 402 -3.90 -5.08 -21.57
CA TYR A 402 -5.01 -4.17 -21.80
C TYR A 402 -5.32 -3.33 -20.55
N LEU A 403 -5.56 -3.98 -19.40
CA LEU A 403 -5.84 -3.28 -18.14
C LEU A 403 -4.67 -2.41 -17.69
N ALA A 404 -3.43 -2.89 -17.84
CA ALA A 404 -2.23 -2.11 -17.54
C ALA A 404 -2.13 -0.86 -18.41
N SER A 405 -2.40 -0.97 -19.72
CA SER A 405 -2.39 0.17 -20.65
C SER A 405 -3.46 1.20 -20.31
N GLU A 406 -4.69 0.76 -20.03
CA GLU A 406 -5.78 1.64 -19.62
C GLU A 406 -5.45 2.39 -18.32
N LEU A 407 -4.98 1.67 -17.30
CA LEU A 407 -4.58 2.27 -16.03
C LEU A 407 -3.41 3.24 -16.18
N TYR A 408 -2.42 2.89 -17.01
CA TYR A 408 -1.29 3.77 -17.30
C TYR A 408 -1.72 5.03 -18.04
N SER A 409 -2.64 4.93 -19.01
CA SER A 409 -3.21 6.08 -19.70
C SER A 409 -3.95 6.99 -18.73
N ALA A 410 -4.83 6.44 -17.89
CA ALA A 410 -5.55 7.21 -16.89
C ALA A 410 -4.60 7.91 -15.90
N HIS A 411 -3.52 7.23 -15.46
CA HIS A 411 -2.50 7.84 -14.62
C HIS A 411 -1.75 8.97 -15.32
N ARG A 412 -1.42 8.81 -16.61
CA ARG A 412 -0.79 9.85 -17.43
C ARG A 412 -1.70 11.07 -17.57
N ASP A 413 -2.99 10.86 -17.80
CA ASP A 413 -3.97 11.94 -17.92
C ASP A 413 -4.11 12.71 -16.60
N ASN A 414 -4.20 12.00 -15.47
CA ASN A 414 -4.15 12.60 -14.13
C ASN A 414 -2.87 13.43 -13.91
N THR A 415 -1.71 12.90 -14.32
CA THR A 415 -0.43 13.61 -14.21
C THR A 415 -0.39 14.85 -15.10
N ASN A 416 -0.96 14.79 -16.30
CA ASN A 416 -1.04 15.93 -17.22
C ASN A 416 -1.94 17.05 -16.67
N ILE A 417 -3.06 16.69 -16.03
CA ILE A 417 -3.92 17.64 -15.31
C ILE A 417 -3.11 18.37 -14.24
N LEU A 418 -2.40 17.62 -13.38
CA LEU A 418 -1.56 18.21 -12.33
C LEU A 418 -0.44 19.10 -12.87
N ARG A 419 0.15 18.76 -14.02
CA ARG A 419 1.16 19.60 -14.69
C ARG A 419 0.57 20.89 -15.25
N GLY A 420 -0.69 20.86 -15.69
CA GLY A 420 -1.40 22.00 -16.25
C GLY A 420 -1.90 23.02 -15.23
N MET A 421 -1.92 22.68 -13.93
CA MET A 421 -2.37 23.57 -12.87
C MET A 421 -1.40 24.73 -12.60
N ASP A 422 -1.95 25.88 -12.21
CA ASP A 422 -1.19 27.07 -11.83
C ASP A 422 -0.32 26.83 -10.59
N LYS A 423 -0.93 26.26 -9.54
CA LYS A 423 -0.21 25.79 -8.35
C LYS A 423 0.25 24.35 -8.56
N LYS A 424 1.55 24.11 -8.40
CA LYS A 424 2.11 22.77 -8.54
C LYS A 424 1.83 21.93 -7.29
N PRO A 425 1.48 20.63 -7.45
CA PRO A 425 1.34 19.72 -6.32
C PRO A 425 2.69 19.50 -5.63
N SER A 426 2.64 19.16 -4.34
CA SER A 426 3.85 18.82 -3.60
C SER A 426 4.47 17.51 -4.11
N GLY A 427 5.77 17.32 -3.86
CA GLY A 427 6.44 16.05 -4.14
C GLY A 427 5.74 14.87 -3.46
N PHE A 428 5.27 15.08 -2.22
CA PHE A 428 4.52 14.08 -1.47
C PHE A 428 3.20 13.67 -2.14
N GLN A 429 2.42 14.64 -2.62
CA GLN A 429 1.17 14.38 -3.33
C GLN A 429 1.40 13.58 -4.62
N LEU A 430 2.42 13.95 -5.40
CA LEU A 430 2.78 13.23 -6.63
C LEU A 430 3.25 11.81 -6.32
N GLN A 431 4.10 11.65 -5.31
CA GLN A 431 4.65 10.36 -4.92
C GLN A 431 3.57 9.38 -4.47
N LEU A 432 2.64 9.83 -3.62
CA LEU A 432 1.57 8.96 -3.12
C LEU A 432 0.58 8.59 -4.23
N LEU A 433 0.23 9.53 -5.12
CA LEU A 433 -0.59 9.25 -6.30
C LEU A 433 0.06 8.19 -7.21
N GLN A 434 1.37 8.31 -7.44
CA GLN A 434 2.13 7.35 -8.24
C GLN A 434 2.19 5.99 -7.58
N ALA A 435 2.58 5.91 -6.30
CA ALA A 435 2.66 4.66 -5.55
C ALA A 435 1.30 3.94 -5.50
N TYR A 436 0.22 4.67 -5.19
CA TYR A 436 -1.11 4.06 -5.09
C TYR A 436 -1.71 3.62 -6.44
N THR A 437 -1.12 4.02 -7.57
CA THR A 437 -1.63 3.67 -8.89
C THR A 437 -0.74 2.66 -9.62
N LEU A 438 0.56 2.89 -9.68
CA LEU A 438 1.48 2.13 -10.55
C LEU A 438 1.79 0.72 -10.01
N GLU A 439 1.61 0.48 -8.72
CA GLU A 439 1.82 -0.84 -8.11
C GLU A 439 0.85 -1.90 -8.67
N PHE A 440 -0.36 -1.50 -9.06
CA PHE A 440 -1.35 -2.38 -9.69
C PHE A 440 -0.89 -2.85 -11.08
N ILE A 441 -0.20 -1.99 -11.83
CA ILE A 441 0.40 -2.35 -13.12
C ILE A 441 1.51 -3.38 -12.91
N ARG A 442 2.37 -3.18 -11.89
CA ARG A 442 3.42 -4.14 -11.57
C ARG A 442 2.84 -5.50 -11.21
N ALA A 443 1.77 -5.54 -10.40
CA ALA A 443 1.10 -6.78 -10.02
C ALA A 443 0.54 -7.56 -11.23
N LEU A 444 0.01 -6.87 -12.25
CA LEU A 444 -0.45 -7.50 -13.49
C LEU A 444 0.68 -8.11 -14.32
N HIS A 445 1.83 -7.43 -14.40
CA HIS A 445 2.94 -7.88 -15.25
C HIS A 445 3.88 -8.88 -14.57
N GLN A 446 3.90 -8.93 -13.23
CA GLN A 446 4.81 -9.77 -12.45
C GLN A 446 4.82 -11.25 -12.87
N PRO A 447 3.67 -11.94 -13.10
CA PRO A 447 3.67 -13.36 -13.49
C PRO A 447 4.33 -13.65 -14.85
N PHE A 448 4.38 -12.66 -15.74
CA PHE A 448 4.96 -12.80 -17.08
C PHE A 448 6.46 -12.51 -17.08
N VAL A 449 6.93 -11.64 -16.20
CA VAL A 449 8.37 -11.42 -15.98
C VAL A 449 9.03 -12.71 -15.51
N GLU A 450 8.37 -13.48 -14.66
CA GLU A 450 8.86 -14.78 -14.18
C GLU A 450 8.99 -15.83 -15.28
N GLN A 451 8.30 -15.65 -16.40
CA GLN A 451 8.34 -16.52 -17.58
C GLN A 451 9.27 -15.96 -18.67
N SER A 452 9.93 -14.83 -18.44
CA SER A 452 10.80 -14.18 -19.42
C SER A 452 12.16 -14.86 -19.49
N THR A 453 12.31 -15.83 -20.40
CA THR A 453 13.62 -16.33 -20.85
C THR A 453 14.15 -15.46 -22.00
N SER A 454 15.42 -15.62 -22.38
CA SER A 454 16.14 -14.76 -23.35
C SER A 454 15.55 -14.69 -24.77
N GLN A 455 14.42 -15.37 -25.06
CA GLN A 455 13.68 -15.31 -26.34
C GLN A 455 12.15 -15.25 -26.15
N SER A 456 11.66 -14.61 -25.07
CA SER A 456 10.24 -14.61 -24.70
C SER A 456 9.51 -13.33 -25.10
N PRO A 457 8.22 -13.37 -25.52
CA PRO A 457 7.41 -12.16 -25.76
C PRO A 457 7.24 -11.28 -24.51
N PHE A 458 7.64 -11.76 -23.32
CA PHE A 458 7.50 -11.07 -22.05
C PHE A 458 8.60 -10.03 -21.74
N HIS A 459 9.52 -9.75 -22.66
CA HIS A 459 10.46 -8.62 -22.52
C HIS A 459 9.73 -7.28 -22.32
N TYR A 460 8.57 -7.11 -22.94
CA TYR A 460 7.73 -5.93 -22.72
C TYR A 460 7.28 -5.81 -21.25
N SER A 461 6.77 -6.89 -20.65
CA SER A 461 6.43 -6.91 -19.21
C SER A 461 7.59 -6.52 -18.33
N ARG A 462 8.80 -7.02 -18.65
CA ARG A 462 10.01 -6.68 -17.90
C ARG A 462 10.30 -5.18 -17.94
N LYS A 463 10.22 -4.56 -19.13
CA LYS A 463 10.36 -3.11 -19.29
C LYS A 463 9.30 -2.32 -18.52
N VAL A 464 8.03 -2.76 -18.57
CA VAL A 464 6.94 -2.10 -17.82
C VAL A 464 7.18 -2.18 -16.30
N VAL A 465 7.59 -3.34 -15.79
CA VAL A 465 7.93 -3.52 -14.36
C VAL A 465 9.12 -2.65 -13.95
N MET A 466 10.17 -2.58 -14.78
CA MET A 466 11.31 -1.71 -14.52
C MET A 466 10.92 -0.23 -14.53
N GLU A 467 10.13 0.22 -15.50
CA GLU A 467 9.70 1.61 -15.60
C GLU A 467 8.81 2.02 -14.41
N THR A 468 7.84 1.18 -14.05
CA THR A 468 6.96 1.44 -12.90
C THR A 468 7.74 1.42 -11.59
N ALA A 469 8.65 0.46 -11.39
CA ALA A 469 9.53 0.42 -10.22
C ALA A 469 10.42 1.67 -10.13
N MET A 470 11.01 2.11 -11.25
CA MET A 470 11.75 3.37 -11.30
C MET A 470 10.90 4.56 -10.90
N ARG A 471 9.64 4.65 -11.32
CA ARG A 471 8.75 5.78 -10.94
C ARG A 471 8.36 5.76 -9.47
N VAL A 472 8.20 4.58 -8.89
CA VAL A 472 7.88 4.41 -7.46
C VAL A 472 9.10 4.70 -6.58
N LEU A 473 10.30 4.40 -7.07
CA LEU A 473 11.56 4.74 -6.40
C LEU A 473 12.03 6.16 -6.71
N ALA A 474 11.57 6.73 -7.83
CA ALA A 474 11.93 8.06 -8.28
C ALA A 474 11.50 9.03 -7.22
N TRP A 475 12.50 9.63 -6.62
CA TRP A 475 12.36 10.79 -5.80
C TRP A 475 11.87 11.96 -6.66
N PRO A 476 10.94 12.82 -6.21
CA PRO A 476 10.82 14.14 -6.79
C PRO A 476 11.90 15.04 -6.17
N PRO A 477 13.04 15.31 -6.82
CA PRO A 477 13.60 16.64 -6.70
C PRO A 477 12.57 17.54 -7.38
N SER A 478 12.19 18.65 -6.78
CA SER A 478 11.43 19.72 -7.42
C SER A 478 11.84 19.84 -8.90
N LEU A 479 10.97 19.36 -9.80
CA LEU A 479 11.05 19.40 -11.27
C LEU A 479 12.40 19.90 -11.85
N GLY A 480 13.33 18.98 -12.13
CA GLY A 480 14.47 19.28 -12.99
C GLY A 480 15.63 18.28 -12.89
N LEU A 481 15.98 17.70 -14.05
CA LEU A 481 17.35 17.31 -14.43
C LEU A 481 17.87 15.98 -13.82
N ILE A 482 18.63 15.13 -14.51
CA ILE A 482 19.83 15.45 -15.31
C ILE A 482 20.69 16.50 -14.58
N ALA A 483 20.77 16.44 -13.25
CA ALA A 483 21.80 17.20 -12.57
C ALA A 483 23.12 16.47 -12.85
N GLY A 484 24.06 17.18 -13.47
CA GLY A 484 25.37 16.64 -13.80
C GLY A 484 26.14 16.22 -12.54
N PRO A 485 27.22 15.43 -12.70
CA PRO A 485 27.98 14.81 -11.61
C PRO A 485 28.77 15.79 -10.71
N GLU A 486 28.48 17.09 -10.76
CA GLU A 486 29.23 18.14 -10.05
C GLU A 486 28.59 18.60 -8.74
N ASP A 487 27.30 18.33 -8.48
CA ASP A 487 26.70 18.54 -7.15
C ASP A 487 26.77 17.24 -6.32
N ARG A 488 27.99 16.89 -5.90
CA ARG A 488 28.25 15.74 -5.01
C ARG A 488 27.99 16.02 -3.54
N ASP A 489 27.58 17.24 -3.19
CA ASP A 489 27.16 17.60 -1.84
C ASP A 489 25.63 17.51 -1.73
N LEU A 490 25.08 16.33 -2.07
CA LEU A 490 23.69 15.98 -1.79
C LEU A 490 23.55 15.77 -0.27
N GLN A 491 23.47 16.88 0.48
CA GLN A 491 22.69 16.88 1.71
C GLN A 491 21.30 16.43 1.28
N VAL A 492 20.91 15.21 1.65
CA VAL A 492 19.49 14.83 1.69
C VAL A 492 18.81 16.02 2.33
N HIS A 493 17.96 16.75 1.61
CA HIS A 493 17.25 17.87 2.22
C HIS A 493 16.41 17.25 3.35
N GLU A 494 16.95 17.31 4.58
CA GLU A 494 16.40 16.79 5.84
C GLU A 494 15.10 17.53 6.24
N THR A 495 14.37 18.08 5.26
CA THR A 495 13.08 18.73 5.42
C THR A 495 12.05 18.19 4.44
N ASP A 496 12.41 17.27 3.53
CA ASP A 496 11.44 16.72 2.58
C ASP A 496 10.63 15.56 3.19
N PRO A 497 9.28 15.66 3.23
CA PRO A 497 8.44 14.63 3.83
C PRO A 497 8.51 13.25 3.16
N CYS A 498 8.80 13.18 1.86
CA CYS A 498 8.97 11.87 1.21
C CYS A 498 10.22 11.16 1.73
N ALA A 499 11.26 11.90 2.13
CA ALA A 499 12.58 11.36 2.50
C ALA A 499 12.43 10.80 3.89
N SER A 500 11.87 11.62 4.77
CA SER A 500 11.41 11.20 6.09
C SER A 500 10.59 9.93 5.98
N LEU A 501 9.59 9.87 5.09
CA LEU A 501 8.76 8.67 4.94
C LEU A 501 9.56 7.46 4.44
N ARG A 502 10.51 7.65 3.52
CA ARG A 502 11.40 6.58 3.03
C ARG A 502 12.46 6.16 4.06
N ILE A 503 12.79 7.00 5.03
CA ILE A 503 13.77 6.68 6.08
C ILE A 503 13.04 6.03 7.26
N HIS A 504 12.01 6.68 7.77
CA HIS A 504 11.32 6.30 8.99
C HIS A 504 10.17 5.32 8.74
N GLY A 505 9.54 5.35 7.56
CA GLY A 505 8.40 4.49 7.23
C GLY A 505 8.77 3.01 7.07
N GLN A 506 8.15 2.16 7.88
CA GLN A 506 8.36 0.71 7.88
C GLN A 506 7.13 -0.10 7.44
N GLY A 507 5.95 0.52 7.31
CA GLY A 507 4.72 -0.14 6.88
C GLY A 507 4.65 -0.49 5.39
N TYR A 508 3.43 -0.62 4.85
CA TYR A 508 3.18 -0.97 3.43
C TYR A 508 4.01 -0.15 2.43
N LEU A 509 4.08 1.18 2.59
CA LEU A 509 4.84 2.04 1.67
C LEU A 509 6.35 1.73 1.72
N GLY A 510 6.87 1.39 2.90
CA GLY A 510 8.24 0.91 3.05
C GLY A 510 8.45 -0.45 2.36
N ARG A 511 7.47 -1.35 2.40
CA ARG A 511 7.49 -2.61 1.64
C ARG A 511 7.45 -2.38 0.13
N VAL A 512 6.57 -1.53 -0.35
CA VAL A 512 6.47 -1.18 -1.78
C VAL A 512 7.81 -0.69 -2.32
N GLN A 513 8.48 0.23 -1.60
CA GLN A 513 9.80 0.72 -1.98
C GLN A 513 10.84 -0.39 -2.03
N ARG A 514 10.86 -1.24 -0.99
CA ARG A 514 11.74 -2.41 -0.91
C ARG A 514 11.55 -3.36 -2.10
N GLN A 515 10.30 -3.74 -2.37
CA GLN A 515 9.94 -4.63 -3.47
C GLN A 515 10.28 -4.01 -4.83
N ALA A 516 10.02 -2.72 -5.02
CA ALA A 516 10.38 -1.99 -6.23
C ALA A 516 11.91 -1.98 -6.45
N ALA A 517 12.71 -1.73 -5.40
CA ALA A 517 14.16 -1.69 -5.49
C ALA A 517 14.76 -3.05 -5.84
N VAL A 518 14.26 -4.11 -5.20
CA VAL A 518 14.67 -5.49 -5.49
C VAL A 518 14.27 -5.90 -6.91
N SER A 519 13.02 -5.65 -7.28
CA SER A 519 12.52 -5.96 -8.62
C SER A 519 13.31 -5.21 -9.69
N LEU A 520 13.56 -3.92 -9.50
CA LEU A 520 14.35 -3.13 -10.44
C LEU A 520 15.78 -3.68 -10.59
N SER A 521 16.45 -3.99 -9.48
CA SER A 521 17.81 -4.51 -9.47
C SER A 521 17.93 -5.84 -10.23
N ILE A 522 17.03 -6.79 -9.94
CA ILE A 522 17.04 -8.11 -10.59
C ILE A 522 16.78 -7.97 -12.09
N ASN A 523 15.77 -7.19 -12.48
CA ASN A 523 15.39 -7.07 -13.88
C ASN A 523 16.45 -6.35 -14.72
N ILE A 524 17.21 -5.41 -14.14
CA ILE A 524 18.37 -4.80 -14.82
C ILE A 524 19.47 -5.82 -15.01
N VAL A 525 19.81 -6.58 -13.96
CA VAL A 525 20.85 -7.62 -14.06
C VAL A 525 20.50 -8.61 -15.15
N SER A 526 19.26 -9.13 -15.15
CA SER A 526 18.79 -10.03 -16.20
C SER A 526 18.85 -9.39 -17.60
N ASP A 527 18.47 -8.12 -17.75
CA ASP A 527 18.54 -7.43 -19.05
C ASP A 527 19.99 -7.21 -19.53
N LEU A 528 20.93 -6.93 -18.62
CA LEU A 528 22.34 -6.75 -18.94
C LEU A 528 23.02 -8.08 -19.30
N GLU A 529 22.70 -9.15 -18.58
CA GLU A 529 23.20 -10.50 -18.83
C GLU A 529 22.63 -11.11 -20.12
N ASP A 530 21.33 -10.95 -20.37
CA ASP A 530 20.65 -11.47 -21.56
C ASP A 530 21.15 -10.77 -22.84
N GLY A 531 21.68 -9.54 -22.74
CA GLY A 531 22.19 -8.77 -23.87
C GLY A 531 21.16 -8.39 -24.94
N VAL A 532 19.86 -8.66 -24.70
CA VAL A 532 18.76 -8.58 -25.68
C VAL A 532 18.60 -7.17 -26.28
N PHE A 533 18.89 -6.11 -25.51
CA PHE A 533 18.72 -4.72 -25.95
C PHE A 533 20.03 -3.94 -26.22
N GLY A 534 21.20 -4.59 -26.09
CA GLY A 534 22.52 -4.05 -26.45
C GLY A 534 22.93 -2.69 -25.86
N ALA A 535 24.13 -2.23 -26.19
CA ALA A 535 24.73 -0.96 -25.77
C ALA A 535 24.00 0.32 -26.27
N SER A 536 22.92 0.17 -27.04
CA SER A 536 22.08 1.25 -27.61
C SER A 536 21.43 2.17 -26.56
N CYS A 537 21.51 1.84 -25.27
CA CYS A 537 20.76 2.48 -24.19
C CYS A 537 21.62 2.99 -23.01
N GLY A 538 22.92 3.25 -23.21
CA GLY A 538 23.84 3.63 -22.13
C GLY A 538 23.37 4.79 -21.23
N ALA A 539 22.70 5.79 -21.79
CA ALA A 539 22.10 6.89 -21.00
C ALA A 539 20.92 6.43 -20.13
N SER A 540 20.09 5.50 -20.62
CA SER A 540 19.00 4.92 -19.85
C SER A 540 19.54 4.10 -18.68
N TRP A 541 20.59 3.30 -18.89
CA TRP A 541 21.19 2.49 -17.84
C TRP A 541 21.82 3.33 -16.73
N LYS A 542 22.48 4.44 -17.09
CA LYS A 542 23.00 5.41 -16.11
C LYS A 542 21.87 6.01 -15.25
N LYS A 543 20.74 6.36 -15.87
CA LYS A 543 19.57 6.86 -15.15
C LYS A 543 19.02 5.80 -14.19
N THR A 544 18.86 4.57 -14.65
CA THR A 544 18.35 3.48 -13.83
C THR A 544 19.30 3.15 -12.67
N HIS A 545 20.61 3.15 -12.92
CA HIS A 545 21.63 2.98 -11.89
C HIS A 545 21.58 4.11 -10.84
N SER A 546 21.36 5.37 -11.25
CA SER A 546 21.20 6.50 -10.32
C SER A 546 20.06 6.26 -9.33
N VAL A 547 18.91 5.75 -9.80
CA VAL A 547 17.76 5.47 -8.94
C VAL A 547 18.07 4.37 -7.90
N ILE A 548 18.84 3.35 -8.28
CA ILE A 548 19.29 2.30 -7.35
C ILE A 548 20.26 2.88 -6.32
N HIS A 549 21.24 3.67 -6.77
CA HIS A 549 22.22 4.29 -5.90
C HIS A 549 21.56 5.23 -4.88
N GLU A 550 20.65 6.11 -5.32
CA GLU A 550 19.86 6.98 -4.44
C GLU A 550 19.05 6.16 -3.42
N THR A 551 18.48 5.02 -3.85
CA THR A 551 17.75 4.14 -2.95
C THR A 551 18.68 3.46 -1.93
N LEU A 552 19.90 3.09 -2.32
CA LEU A 552 20.91 2.56 -1.40
C LEU A 552 21.24 3.57 -0.30
N LEU A 553 21.50 4.83 -0.66
CA LEU A 553 21.81 5.90 0.30
C LEU A 553 20.69 6.11 1.33
N ILE A 554 19.43 6.03 0.89
CA ILE A 554 18.27 6.13 1.77
C ILE A 554 18.19 4.95 2.74
N VAL A 555 18.48 3.74 2.26
CA VAL A 555 18.51 2.53 3.10
C VAL A 555 19.67 2.60 4.10
N GLU A 556 20.84 3.09 3.70
CA GLU A 556 21.95 3.35 4.63
C GLU A 556 21.55 4.31 5.74
N HIS A 557 20.89 5.42 5.39
CA HIS A 557 20.42 6.39 6.37
C HIS A 557 19.35 5.80 7.30
N ARG A 558 18.43 4.98 6.77
CA ARG A 558 17.46 4.21 7.57
C ARG A 558 18.16 3.30 8.58
N VAL A 559 19.20 2.58 8.18
CA VAL A 559 20.00 1.73 9.10
C VAL A 559 20.60 2.57 10.21
N LYS A 560 21.22 3.72 9.89
CA LYS A 560 21.82 4.63 10.90
C LYS A 560 20.78 5.19 11.88
N VAL A 561 19.70 5.78 11.38
CA VAL A 561 18.66 6.43 12.20
C VAL A 561 17.82 5.44 13.03
N SER A 562 17.77 4.19 12.61
CA SER A 562 17.13 3.12 13.38
C SER A 562 18.08 2.42 14.36
N SER A 563 19.33 2.90 14.52
CA SER A 563 20.38 2.22 15.30
C SER A 563 20.53 0.76 14.88
N GLY A 564 20.46 0.53 13.57
CA GLY A 564 20.48 -0.77 12.96
C GLY A 564 19.30 -1.65 13.36
N ALA A 565 18.10 -1.12 13.61
CA ALA A 565 16.89 -1.90 13.85
C ALA A 565 16.13 -2.25 12.55
N HIS A 566 16.23 -1.43 11.50
CA HIS A 566 15.56 -1.66 10.22
C HIS A 566 16.50 -1.45 9.02
N GLY A 567 16.20 -2.05 7.86
CA GLY A 567 16.89 -1.80 6.59
C GLY A 567 18.18 -2.61 6.36
N ARG A 568 18.59 -3.49 7.28
CA ARG A 568 19.89 -4.18 7.22
C ARG A 568 20.00 -5.17 6.07
N LYS A 569 18.97 -6.00 5.84
CA LYS A 569 18.97 -7.00 4.75
C LYS A 569 18.88 -6.31 3.38
N GLU A 570 18.07 -5.27 3.32
CA GLU A 570 17.91 -4.38 2.17
C GLU A 570 19.25 -3.76 1.78
N LEU A 571 19.99 -3.26 2.77
CA LEU A 571 21.30 -2.63 2.57
C LEU A 571 22.28 -3.61 1.92
N LEU A 572 22.41 -4.82 2.49
CA LEU A 572 23.32 -5.84 1.96
C LEU A 572 22.97 -6.21 0.51
N PHE A 573 21.68 -6.41 0.22
CA PHE A 573 21.24 -6.75 -1.13
C PHE A 573 21.51 -5.63 -2.13
N LEU A 574 21.08 -4.40 -1.83
CA LEU A 574 21.23 -3.27 -2.76
C LEU A 574 22.70 -2.91 -2.97
N ALA A 575 23.55 -2.99 -1.95
CA ALA A 575 24.99 -2.76 -2.09
C ALA A 575 25.62 -3.80 -3.03
N ALA A 576 25.27 -5.08 -2.88
CA ALA A 576 25.76 -6.14 -3.76
C ALA A 576 25.23 -6.00 -5.19
N ALA A 577 23.94 -5.69 -5.35
CA ALA A 577 23.31 -5.50 -6.64
C ALA A 577 23.89 -4.28 -7.39
N GLU A 578 24.10 -3.15 -6.71
CA GLU A 578 24.72 -1.97 -7.31
C GLU A 578 26.15 -2.26 -7.76
N ALA A 579 26.96 -2.90 -6.92
CA ALA A 579 28.32 -3.32 -7.29
C ALA A 579 28.31 -4.24 -8.51
N TYR A 580 27.35 -5.18 -8.58
CA TYR A 580 27.22 -6.07 -9.72
C TYR A 580 26.84 -5.33 -11.00
N ILE A 581 25.78 -4.50 -10.95
CA ILE A 581 25.30 -3.70 -12.09
C ILE A 581 26.41 -2.78 -12.60
N LYS A 582 27.14 -2.11 -11.70
CA LYS A 582 28.26 -1.24 -12.06
C LYS A 582 29.38 -2.01 -12.74
N GLY A 583 29.66 -3.23 -12.30
CA GLY A 583 30.63 -4.12 -12.92
C GLY A 583 30.23 -4.55 -14.33
N LEU A 584 28.97 -4.92 -14.54
CA LEU A 584 28.41 -5.26 -15.85
C LEU A 584 28.43 -4.06 -16.80
N LEU A 585 28.06 -2.86 -16.34
CA LEU A 585 28.08 -1.63 -17.15
C LEU A 585 29.51 -1.16 -17.49
N GLY A 586 30.50 -1.56 -16.70
CA GLY A 586 31.91 -1.24 -16.91
C GLY A 586 32.67 -2.28 -17.72
N ASP A 587 31.99 -3.31 -18.24
CA ASP A 587 32.59 -4.46 -18.93
C ASP A 587 33.75 -5.10 -18.13
N LEU A 588 33.63 -5.12 -16.80
CA LEU A 588 34.66 -5.67 -15.91
C LEU A 588 34.77 -7.20 -16.07
N GLN A 589 35.96 -7.73 -15.81
CA GLN A 589 36.14 -9.17 -15.74
C GLN A 589 35.36 -9.74 -14.55
N GLN A 590 34.87 -10.97 -14.68
CA GLN A 590 34.05 -11.63 -13.65
C GLN A 590 34.71 -11.60 -12.25
N ARG A 591 36.03 -11.75 -12.18
CA ARG A 591 36.79 -11.67 -10.93
C ARG A 591 36.74 -10.27 -10.28
N ASP A 592 36.87 -9.22 -11.08
CA ASP A 592 36.84 -7.84 -10.58
C ASP A 592 35.44 -7.48 -10.08
N ILE A 593 34.40 -8.01 -10.74
CA ILE A 593 33.01 -7.90 -10.30
C ILE A 593 32.82 -8.60 -8.95
N GLU A 594 33.32 -9.81 -8.79
CA GLU A 594 33.24 -10.57 -7.53
C GLU A 594 33.96 -9.84 -6.38
N ASP A 595 35.15 -9.28 -6.64
CA ASP A 595 35.88 -8.47 -5.67
C ASP A 595 35.13 -7.17 -5.30
N ALA A 596 34.45 -6.52 -6.26
CA ALA A 596 33.61 -5.35 -5.98
C ALA A 596 32.38 -5.69 -5.13
N ILE A 597 31.70 -6.81 -5.42
CA ILE A 597 30.57 -7.30 -4.60
C ILE A 597 31.04 -7.61 -3.17
N TYR A 598 32.21 -8.23 -3.03
CA TYR A 598 32.81 -8.53 -1.73
C TYR A 598 33.04 -7.26 -0.90
N GLN A 599 33.66 -6.24 -1.48
CA GLN A 599 33.92 -4.95 -0.80
C GLN A 599 32.63 -4.24 -0.41
N ALA A 600 31.61 -4.25 -1.28
CA ALA A 600 30.32 -3.64 -1.01
C ALA A 600 29.63 -4.29 0.20
N ILE A 601 29.67 -5.62 0.28
CA ILE A 601 29.10 -6.37 1.41
C ILE A 601 29.88 -6.15 2.69
N GLU A 602 31.22 -6.14 2.64
CA GLU A 602 32.05 -5.83 3.80
C GLU A 602 31.73 -4.45 4.38
N SER A 603 31.62 -3.43 3.51
CA SER A 603 31.23 -2.07 3.89
C SER A 603 29.83 -2.02 4.51
N ALA A 604 28.85 -2.68 3.88
CA ALA A 604 27.47 -2.73 4.36
C ALA A 604 27.34 -3.40 5.74
N VAL A 605 28.06 -4.51 5.97
CA VAL A 605 28.10 -5.17 7.27
C VAL A 605 28.78 -4.28 8.32
N GLY A 606 29.87 -3.60 7.95
CA GLY A 606 30.53 -2.62 8.82
C GLY A 606 29.57 -1.54 9.31
N LEU A 607 28.84 -0.91 8.38
CA LEU A 607 27.84 0.13 8.67
C LEU A 607 26.73 -0.38 9.60
N CYS A 608 26.25 -1.61 9.38
CA CYS A 608 25.23 -2.21 10.26
C CYS A 608 25.73 -2.36 11.71
N TYR A 609 27.00 -2.69 11.91
CA TYR A 609 27.60 -2.79 13.24
C TYR A 609 27.76 -1.41 13.89
N GLU A 610 28.33 -0.45 13.15
CA GLU A 610 28.50 0.92 13.64
C GLU A 610 27.15 1.54 14.08
N ALA A 611 26.08 1.30 13.31
CA ALA A 611 24.75 1.78 13.67
C ALA A 611 24.20 1.15 14.95
N VAL A 612 24.54 -0.11 15.23
CA VAL A 612 24.12 -0.80 16.47
C VAL A 612 24.96 -0.40 17.67
N ASP A 613 26.26 -0.14 17.47
CA ASP A 613 27.19 0.25 18.54
C ASP A 613 26.97 1.71 19.00
N GLN A 614 26.33 2.56 18.19
CA GLN A 614 25.94 3.94 18.53
C GLN A 614 24.69 4.03 19.43
N ARG A 615 24.14 2.90 19.91
CA ARG A 615 22.85 2.80 20.61
C ARG A 615 22.91 3.14 22.10
#